data_AF-A0A9X6ZZ39-F1
#
_entry.id   AF-A0A9X6ZZ39-F1
#
_cell.length_a   1.000
_cell.length_b   1.000
_cell.length_c   1.000
_cell.angle_alpha   90.00
_cell.angle_beta   90.00
_cell.angle_gamma   90.00
#
_symmetry.space_group_name_H-M   'P 1'
#
loop_
_entity.id
_entity.type
_entity.pdbx_description
1 polymer ?
#
loop_
_entity_poly.entity_id
_entity_poly.type
_entity_poly.pdbx_seq_one_letter_code
_entity_poly.pdbx_strand_id
1 'polypeptide(L)' 'MGEFQSGKREGYIYGYIFLSGNKGLVLDEGPNEYPIDSAELLINGEFILFENLTLDLLKETNLYGSKARIKENLIS' A
#
# COMPACT_ATOMS: atom_id res chain seq x y z
N MET A 1 0.43 -12.94 -17.88
CA MET A 1 0.50 -12.36 -16.52
C MET A 1 0.33 -10.87 -16.67
N GLY A 2 -0.77 -10.30 -16.17
CA GLY A 2 -1.00 -8.87 -16.25
C GLY A 2 -0.01 -8.13 -15.34
N GLU A 3 0.60 -7.05 -15.84
CA GLU A 3 1.43 -6.18 -15.02
C GLU A 3 0.57 -5.54 -13.93
N PHE A 4 1.12 -5.41 -12.72
CA PHE A 4 0.45 -4.67 -11.65
C PHE A 4 0.39 -3.20 -12.06
N GLN A 5 -0.81 -2.67 -12.20
CA GLN A 5 -1.03 -1.26 -12.48
C GLN A 5 -1.35 -0.56 -11.17
N SER A 6 -0.70 0.58 -10.89
CA SER A 6 -1.13 1.48 -9.83
C SER A 6 -2.35 2.30 -10.28
N GLY A 7 -3.02 2.96 -9.34
CA GLY A 7 -4.17 3.82 -9.59
C GLY A 7 -5.49 3.27 -9.04
N LYS A 8 -6.55 4.07 -9.21
CA LYS A 8 -7.92 3.78 -8.76
C LYS A 8 -8.64 2.80 -9.70
N ARG A 9 -9.18 1.73 -9.14
CA ARG A 9 -10.09 0.81 -9.84
C ARG A 9 -10.91 0.00 -8.85
N GLU A 10 -12.15 -0.29 -9.21
CA GLU A 10 -13.03 -1.20 -8.45
C GLU A 10 -13.22 -0.81 -6.97
N GLY A 11 -13.14 0.49 -6.64
CA GLY A 11 -13.27 1.00 -5.27
C GLY A 11 -12.02 0.87 -4.41
N TYR A 12 -10.88 0.53 -5.02
CA TYR A 12 -9.57 0.45 -4.39
C TYR A 12 -8.56 1.34 -5.10
N ILE A 13 -7.63 1.86 -4.33
CA ILE A 13 -6.40 2.49 -4.83
C ILE A 13 -5.29 1.46 -4.75
N TYR A 14 -4.62 1.22 -5.87
CA TYR A 14 -3.49 0.31 -5.97
C TYR A 14 -2.19 1.10 -6.05
N GLY A 15 -1.17 0.65 -5.33
CA GLY A 15 0.11 1.34 -5.31
C GLY A 15 1.19 0.51 -4.63
N TYR A 16 2.24 1.19 -4.21
CA TYR A 16 3.39 0.61 -3.54
C TYR A 16 3.59 1.23 -2.17
N ILE A 17 4.01 0.42 -1.19
CA ILE A 17 4.22 0.89 0.19
C ILE A 17 5.62 1.50 0.32
N PHE A 18 5.70 2.79 0.66
CA PHE A 18 6.96 3.48 0.89
C PHE A 18 6.89 4.45 2.07
N LEU A 19 8.05 4.87 2.56
CA LEU A 19 8.17 5.92 3.55
C LEU A 19 8.31 7.28 2.84
N SER A 20 7.31 8.15 2.99
CA SER A 20 7.36 9.54 2.54
C SER A 20 7.82 10.42 3.70
N GLY A 21 8.87 11.21 3.48
CA GLY A 21 9.64 11.87 4.55
C GLY A 21 8.79 12.66 5.55
N ASN A 22 7.77 13.38 5.08
CA ASN A 22 6.90 14.20 5.94
C ASN A 22 5.57 13.52 6.32
N LYS A 23 5.17 12.44 5.64
CA LYS A 23 3.86 11.80 5.79
C LYS A 23 3.90 10.45 6.50
N GLY A 24 5.08 9.91 6.76
CA GLY A 24 5.24 8.56 7.29
C GLY A 24 5.05 7.51 6.21
N LEU A 25 4.41 6.38 6.55
CA LEU A 25 4.10 5.35 5.56
C LEU A 25 2.98 5.81 4.64
N VAL A 26 3.19 5.62 3.34
CA VAL A 26 2.23 5.97 2.30
C VAL A 26 2.04 4.82 1.32
N LEU A 27 0.85 4.76 0.74
CA LEU A 27 0.61 4.08 -0.52
C LEU A 27 0.85 5.08 -1.66
N ASP A 28 1.88 4.82 -2.46
CA ASP A 28 2.21 5.60 -3.65
C ASP A 28 1.54 4.98 -4.89
N GLU A 29 0.56 5.68 -5.46
CA GLU A 29 -0.08 5.28 -6.73
C GLU A 29 0.62 5.87 -7.97
N GLY A 30 1.68 6.66 -7.78
CA GLY A 30 2.42 7.42 -8.78
C GLY A 30 2.12 8.93 -8.68
N PRO A 31 0.96 9.41 -9.17
CA PRO A 31 0.61 10.83 -9.08
C PRO A 31 0.26 11.30 -7.68
N ASN A 32 -0.21 10.40 -6.81
CA ASN A 32 -0.63 10.72 -5.45
C ASN A 32 0.00 9.75 -4.45
N GLU A 33 0.21 10.27 -3.25
CA GLU A 33 0.63 9.51 -2.08
C GLU A 33 -0.45 9.62 -1.02
N TYR A 34 -0.87 8.48 -0.50
CA TYR A 34 -1.89 8.40 0.54
C TYR A 34 -1.25 7.91 1.84
N PRO A 35 -1.25 8.71 2.92
CA PRO A 35 -0.86 8.23 4.24
C PRO A 35 -1.70 7.01 4.64
N ILE A 36 -1.04 6.00 5.18
CA ILE A 36 -1.69 4.74 5.58
C ILE A 36 -1.22 4.30 6.96
N ASP A 37 -2.16 3.79 7.73
CA ASP A 37 -1.94 3.00 8.95
C ASP A 37 -2.19 1.49 8.70
N SER A 38 -2.88 1.17 7.62
CA SER A 38 -3.31 -0.16 7.24
C SER A 38 -3.41 -0.28 5.71
N ALA A 39 -3.10 -1.46 5.18
CA ALA A 39 -3.27 -1.75 3.76
C ALA A 39 -3.39 -3.25 3.52
N GLU A 40 -3.98 -3.62 2.38
CA GLU A 40 -3.93 -4.98 1.89
C GLU A 40 -2.69 -5.15 1.01
N LEU A 41 -1.73 -5.96 1.45
CA LEU A 41 -0.48 -6.22 0.74
C LEU A 41 -0.65 -7.44 -0.17
N LEU A 42 -0.09 -7.36 -1.37
CA LEU A 42 -0.09 -8.46 -2.33
C LEU A 42 1.03 -9.44 -1.99
N ILE A 43 0.65 -10.57 -1.40
CA ILE A 43 1.56 -11.64 -0.98
C ILE A 43 1.12 -12.92 -1.69
N ASN A 44 2.02 -13.55 -2.45
CA ASN A 44 1.75 -14.79 -3.20
C ASN A 44 0.51 -14.73 -4.12
N GLY A 45 0.16 -13.54 -4.63
CA GLY A 45 -1.00 -13.34 -5.51
C GLY A 45 -2.31 -13.03 -4.78
N GLU A 46 -2.31 -13.00 -3.45
CA GLU A 46 -3.47 -12.66 -2.64
C GLU A 46 -3.25 -11.34 -1.90
N PHE A 47 -4.33 -10.58 -1.72
CA PHE A 47 -4.33 -9.35 -0.94
C PHE A 47 -4.66 -9.67 0.51
N ILE A 48 -3.68 -9.47 1.41
CA ILE A 48 -3.80 -9.77 2.84
C ILE A 48 -3.80 -8.44 3.60
N LEU A 49 -4.83 -8.23 4.43
CA LEU A 49 -4.94 -7.03 5.27
C LEU A 49 -3.88 -7.03 6.38
N PHE A 50 -3.10 -5.96 6.45
CA PHE A 50 -2.23 -5.64 7.57
C PHE A 50 -2.72 -4.34 8.22
N GLU A 51 -2.96 -4.41 9.52
CA GLU A 51 -3.31 -3.27 10.36
C GLU A 51 -2.08 -2.82 11.15
N ASN A 52 -2.03 -1.54 11.55
CA ASN A 52 -0.93 -0.95 12.30
C ASN A 52 0.43 -1.13 11.61
N LEU A 53 0.48 -0.84 10.31
CA LEU A 53 1.70 -0.88 9.53
C LEU A 53 2.74 0.07 10.13
N THR A 54 3.91 -0.49 10.43
CA THR A 54 5.09 0.26 10.84
C THR A 54 6.24 -0.02 9.89
N LEU A 55 7.17 0.93 9.79
CA LEU A 55 8.35 0.77 8.95
C LEU A 55 9.18 -0.45 9.39
N ASP A 56 9.30 -0.65 10.71
CA ASP A 56 10.06 -1.76 11.27
C ASP A 56 9.41 -3.11 10.91
N LEU A 57 8.09 -3.23 11.06
CA LEU A 57 7.36 -4.44 10.66
C LEU A 57 7.58 -4.77 9.18
N LEU A 58 7.47 -3.77 8.30
CA LEU A 58 7.66 -3.94 6.86
C LEU A 58 9.09 -4.34 6.48
N LYS A 59 10.09 -3.84 7.21
CA LYS A 59 11.49 -4.21 7.00
C LYS A 59 11.79 -5.62 7.51
N GLU A 60 11.32 -5.97 8.70
CA GLU A 60 11.49 -7.30 9.30
C GLU A 60 10.85 -8.40 8.46
N THR A 61 9.70 -8.11 7.87
CA THR A 61 8.94 -9.04 7.00
C THR A 61 9.35 -8.98 5.53
N ASN A 62 10.29 -8.10 5.16
CA ASN A 62 10.71 -7.85 3.77
C ASN A 62 9.54 -7.47 2.83
N LEU A 63 8.57 -6.72 3.37
CA LEU A 63 7.38 -6.21 2.68
C LEU A 63 7.46 -4.71 2.35
N TYR A 64 8.59 -4.06 2.63
CA TYR A 64 8.81 -2.68 2.20
C TYR A 64 8.90 -2.60 0.66
N GLY A 65 8.17 -1.66 0.05
CA GLY A 65 8.03 -1.57 -1.39
C GLY A 65 7.06 -2.60 -1.99
N SER A 66 6.33 -3.36 -1.17
CA SER A 66 5.32 -4.30 -1.67
C SER A 66 4.19 -3.59 -2.39
N LYS A 67 3.66 -4.27 -3.41
CA LYS A 67 2.40 -3.93 -4.04
C LYS A 67 1.29 -4.04 -3.02
N ALA A 68 0.43 -3.04 -2.95
CA ALA A 68 -0.66 -3.00 -2.00
C ALA A 68 -1.88 -2.31 -2.59
N ARG A 69 -3.00 -2.42 -1.87
CA ARG A 69 -4.20 -1.65 -2.12
C ARG A 69 -4.84 -1.19 -0.82
N ILE A 70 -5.57 -0.09 -0.91
CA ILE A 70 -6.45 0.41 0.15
C ILE A 70 -7.83 0.71 -0.43
N LYS A 71 -8.87 0.59 0.39
CA LYS A 71 -10.22 0.97 -0.05
C LYS A 71 -10.29 2.49 -0.16
N GLU A 72 -10.91 2.98 -1.23
CA GLU A 72 -11.05 4.42 -1.48
C GLU A 72 -11.78 5.14 -0.34
N ASN A 73 -12.71 4.46 0.34
CA ASN A 73 -13.47 5.02 1.46
C ASN A 73 -12.68 5.20 2.76
N LEU A 74 -11.45 4.67 2.84
CA LEU A 74 -10.56 4.86 3.99
C LEU A 74 -9.71 6.13 3.87
N ILE A 75 -9.77 6.81 2.72
CA ILE A 75 -9.01 8.03 2.48
C ILE A 75 -9.90 9.21 2.83
N SER A 76 -9.56 9.90 3.93
CA SER A 76 -10.21 11.15 4.35
C SER A 76 -9.69 12.34 3.57
#